data_AF-A0A7X5YHV1-F1
#
_entry.id   AF-A0A7X5YHV1-F1
#
_cell.length_a   1.000
_cell.length_b   1.000
_cell.length_c   1.000
_cell.angle_alpha   90.00
_cell.angle_beta   90.00
_cell.angle_gamma   90.00
#
_symmetry.space_group_name_H-M   'P 1'
#
loop_
_entity.id
_entity.type
_entity.pdbx_description
1 polymer ?
#
loop_
_entity_poly.entity_id
_entity_poly.type
_entity_poly.pdbx_seq_one_letter_code
_entity_poly.pdbx_strand_id
1 'polypeptide(L)'
;MIKKFFHAVMACGVIALVMSCEDQKFNNINVDVDKVELDHLTPDMIKVRDYVPEYAVVAHRGSTFWTPEETEAAYRWAREIGADYLECDMQVSKDGVVLALHDDNLKRTTNIENVFGETIPYEIRKAYYQKIGYSAEEADALVKEDAKNFVPNLPAYYTYEELMMLDAGTWFNETSIEQARPSFASQHQYISTLEDLVAYSKGKMLERDAQGKRVFTMGQKTGEKIKSLSGTADVIKYTFGYVDDPKDTGNRPGIYIEFKEPWLNPTGFEEIVYKELDRLGMNIITQPEPESNPFYVNGKVNTGNTNGKVILQTFSLESLVRVAEHFEGKVPMCFLLWKGTGATDITYDDPLGYASFINLGVKYKAHFIGPCIAGAPNNYPELNQPWQDYLIHKAGMKNHPYTFDTYDQMAKYFGQYNFGVEIDGKYKAPYLDALFTNHSDMSINYMITQGWRKSPASETLVDAKVVLERLGY
;
A
#
# COMPACT_ATOMS: atom_id res chain seq x y z
N MET A 1 -49.44 -17.36 27.32
CA MET A 1 -48.16 -18.06 27.56
C MET A 1 -47.26 -17.82 26.37
N ILE A 2 -46.16 -17.13 26.64
CA ILE A 2 -45.15 -16.65 25.69
C ILE A 2 -44.22 -17.80 25.30
N LYS A 3 -43.84 -17.88 24.01
CA LYS A 3 -42.47 -18.22 23.54
C LYS A 3 -42.42 -18.09 22.01
N LYS A 4 -41.81 -17.00 21.54
CA LYS A 4 -41.23 -16.92 20.19
C LYS A 4 -39.75 -16.56 20.32
N PHE A 5 -39.00 -17.20 19.45
CA PHE A 5 -37.57 -17.30 19.27
C PHE A 5 -36.77 -15.99 19.39
N PHE A 6 -35.61 -16.12 20.05
CA PHE A 6 -34.52 -15.17 20.12
C PHE A 6 -34.00 -14.78 18.73
N HIS A 7 -33.99 -13.49 18.43
CA HIS A 7 -33.01 -12.88 17.54
C HIS A 7 -31.98 -12.18 18.44
N ALA A 8 -30.75 -12.69 18.46
CA ALA A 8 -29.62 -12.02 19.10
C ALA A 8 -29.11 -10.93 18.13
N VAL A 9 -29.63 -9.72 18.30
CA VAL A 9 -28.95 -8.51 17.85
C VAL A 9 -27.74 -8.36 18.76
N MET A 10 -26.54 -8.57 18.23
CA MET A 10 -25.30 -8.22 18.90
C MET A 10 -25.22 -6.69 18.92
N ALA A 11 -25.89 -6.09 19.90
CA ALA A 11 -25.65 -4.70 20.25
C ALA A 11 -24.22 -4.65 20.81
N CYS A 12 -23.28 -4.17 20.01
CA CYS A 12 -21.99 -3.70 20.48
C CYS A 12 -22.25 -2.58 21.50
N GLY A 13 -22.33 -2.96 22.77
CA GLY A 13 -22.27 -2.04 23.89
C GLY A 13 -20.87 -1.45 23.95
N VAL A 14 -20.65 -0.39 23.16
CA VAL A 14 -19.67 0.62 23.52
C VAL A 14 -20.19 1.23 24.81
N ILE A 15 -19.75 0.72 25.96
CA ILE A 15 -19.81 1.49 27.20
C ILE A 15 -18.82 2.62 26.99
N ALA A 16 -19.30 3.70 26.39
CA ALA A 16 -18.68 5.00 26.49
C ALA A 16 -18.71 5.34 27.98
N LEU A 17 -17.56 5.24 28.64
CA LEU A 17 -17.29 6.12 29.78
C LEU A 17 -17.34 7.53 29.20
N VAL A 18 -18.51 8.15 29.30
CA VAL A 18 -18.70 9.57 29.03
C VAL A 18 -17.96 10.32 30.12
N MET A 19 -16.64 10.44 29.97
CA MET A 19 -15.93 11.56 30.57
C MET A 19 -16.44 12.79 29.84
N SER A 20 -17.15 13.63 30.59
CA SER A 20 -17.69 14.94 30.22
C SER A 20 -16.87 15.67 29.15
N CYS A 21 -17.14 15.39 27.87
CA CYS A 21 -16.58 16.09 26.72
C CYS A 21 -17.56 17.18 26.31
N GLU A 22 -17.70 18.19 27.16
CA GLU A 22 -18.21 19.51 26.76
C GLU A 22 -17.14 20.52 27.18
N ASP A 23 -16.55 21.20 26.18
CA ASP A 23 -15.68 22.37 26.29
C ASP A 23 -14.21 22.21 26.76
N GLN A 24 -13.43 21.28 26.22
CA GLN A 24 -11.97 21.51 26.17
C GLN A 24 -11.67 22.50 25.03
N LYS A 25 -11.82 23.80 25.31
CA LYS A 25 -11.45 24.86 24.36
C LYS A 25 -9.93 24.96 24.26
N PHE A 26 -9.39 24.63 23.10
CA PHE A 26 -8.01 24.94 22.74
C PHE A 26 -7.95 26.40 22.30
N ASN A 27 -7.44 27.28 23.17
CA ASN A 27 -7.32 28.71 22.87
C ASN A 27 -6.12 28.97 21.94
N ASN A 28 -5.09 28.13 22.03
CA ASN A 28 -3.97 28.10 21.11
C ASN A 28 -3.46 26.66 20.97
N ILE A 29 -3.73 26.02 19.83
CA ILE A 29 -3.35 24.62 19.57
C ILE A 29 -1.85 24.35 19.74
N ASN A 30 -0.99 25.33 19.45
CA ASN A 30 0.47 25.18 19.57
C ASN A 30 0.94 25.22 21.04
N VAL A 31 0.13 25.76 21.95
CA VAL A 31 0.45 25.82 23.39
C VAL A 31 -0.28 24.72 24.15
N ASP A 32 -1.55 24.51 23.79
CA ASP A 32 -2.48 23.64 24.48
C ASP A 32 -2.38 22.17 24.05
N VAL A 33 -1.47 21.84 23.13
CA VAL A 33 -1.23 20.48 22.61
C VAL A 33 -1.01 19.43 23.71
N ASP A 34 -0.49 19.84 24.87
CA ASP A 34 -0.19 18.93 25.98
C ASP A 34 -1.39 18.63 26.89
N LYS A 35 -2.55 19.25 26.65
CA LYS A 35 -3.77 19.06 27.47
C LYS A 35 -4.54 17.79 27.14
N VAL A 36 -4.11 17.05 26.12
CA VAL A 36 -4.76 15.81 25.67
C VAL A 36 -4.06 14.58 26.23
N GLU A 37 -4.84 13.55 26.52
CA GLU A 37 -4.32 12.25 26.93
C GLU A 37 -3.85 11.47 25.69
N LEU A 38 -2.65 10.90 25.79
CA LEU A 38 -2.06 10.05 24.76
C LEU A 38 -1.74 8.67 25.34
N ASP A 39 -2.12 7.65 24.60
CA ASP A 39 -1.57 6.31 24.76
C ASP A 39 -0.14 6.28 24.19
N HIS A 40 0.69 5.38 24.71
CA HIS A 40 2.08 5.25 24.31
C HIS A 40 2.40 3.84 23.81
N LEU A 41 3.29 3.74 22.82
CA LEU A 41 3.81 2.45 22.37
C LEU A 41 4.49 1.70 23.53
N THR A 42 4.25 0.39 23.60
CA THR A 42 4.98 -0.48 24.52
C THR A 42 6.42 -0.69 24.04
N PRO A 43 7.35 -1.17 24.91
CA PRO A 43 8.71 -1.48 24.48
C PRO A 43 8.79 -2.45 23.29
N ASP A 44 7.92 -3.47 23.24
CA ASP A 44 7.87 -4.42 22.13
C ASP A 44 7.41 -3.76 20.83
N MET A 45 6.43 -2.85 20.89
CA MET A 45 6.00 -2.08 19.73
C MET A 45 7.08 -1.11 19.26
N ILE A 46 7.80 -0.47 20.18
CA ILE A 46 8.95 0.39 19.84
C ILE A 46 10.01 -0.42 19.09
N LYS A 47 10.28 -1.67 19.50
CA LYS A 47 11.20 -2.55 18.79
C LYS A 47 10.75 -2.82 17.35
N VAL A 48 9.46 -3.11 17.13
CA VAL A 48 8.91 -3.37 15.79
C VAL A 48 8.91 -2.10 14.93
N ARG A 49 8.55 -0.94 15.51
CA ARG A 49 8.65 0.38 14.88
C ARG A 49 10.07 0.65 14.34
N ASP A 50 11.09 0.23 15.08
CA ASP A 50 12.50 0.46 14.74
C ASP A 50 13.10 -0.56 13.75
N TYR A 51 12.29 -1.48 13.23
CA TYR A 51 12.68 -2.28 12.06
C TYR A 51 12.70 -1.49 10.75
N VAL A 52 12.19 -0.25 10.74
CA VAL A 52 12.16 0.63 9.56
C VAL A 52 13.30 1.65 9.66
N PRO A 53 14.11 1.85 8.59
CA PRO A 53 15.16 2.86 8.59
C PRO A 53 14.58 4.28 8.76
N GLU A 54 15.33 5.14 9.45
CA GLU A 54 14.99 6.56 9.51
C GLU A 54 15.09 7.21 8.14
N TYR A 55 14.14 8.10 7.88
CA TYR A 55 13.94 8.84 6.63
C TYR A 55 13.82 7.92 5.41
N ALA A 56 13.12 6.80 5.55
CA ALA A 56 12.87 5.90 4.42
C ALA A 56 12.14 6.64 3.29
N VAL A 57 12.64 6.49 2.06
CA VAL A 57 11.94 6.95 0.85
C VAL A 57 11.06 5.82 0.36
N VAL A 58 9.74 6.02 0.44
CA VAL A 58 8.74 5.07 -0.03
C VAL A 58 8.27 5.48 -1.42
N ALA A 59 8.52 4.62 -2.40
CA ALA A 59 8.07 4.81 -3.78
C ALA A 59 6.56 4.56 -3.88
N HIS A 60 5.77 5.61 -3.73
CA HIS A 60 4.30 5.57 -3.80
C HIS A 60 3.88 4.97 -5.14
N ARG A 61 3.26 3.79 -5.10
CA ARG A 61 2.86 2.95 -6.25
C ARG A 61 3.97 2.66 -7.25
N GLY A 62 5.21 2.60 -6.77
CA GLY A 62 6.41 2.43 -7.61
C GLY A 62 6.89 3.71 -8.31
N SER A 63 6.59 4.90 -7.77
CA SER A 63 7.01 6.22 -8.27
C SER A 63 6.27 6.68 -9.53
N THR A 64 5.01 7.07 -9.34
CA THR A 64 4.04 7.35 -10.43
C THR A 64 4.40 8.50 -11.37
N PHE A 65 5.41 9.33 -11.08
CA PHE A 65 5.82 10.38 -12.02
C PHE A 65 6.49 9.81 -13.27
N TRP A 66 7.29 8.74 -13.15
CA TRP A 66 8.15 8.27 -14.25
C TRP A 66 7.55 7.13 -15.06
N THR A 67 6.58 6.41 -14.51
CA THR A 67 6.12 5.11 -15.00
C THR A 67 4.66 4.87 -14.66
N PRO A 68 3.93 4.03 -15.43
CA PRO A 68 2.56 3.62 -15.08
C PRO A 68 2.52 2.95 -13.70
N GLU A 69 1.70 3.47 -12.80
CA GLU A 69 1.62 3.05 -11.40
C GLU A 69 1.37 1.56 -11.22
N GLU A 70 1.99 0.96 -10.19
CA GLU A 70 1.81 -0.43 -9.78
C GLU A 70 2.11 -1.51 -10.85
N THR A 71 2.91 -1.17 -11.86
CA THR A 71 3.35 -2.08 -12.91
C THR A 71 4.78 -2.59 -12.71
N GLU A 72 5.20 -3.55 -13.53
CA GLU A 72 6.60 -3.99 -13.61
C GLU A 72 7.56 -2.80 -13.82
N ALA A 73 7.20 -1.86 -14.71
CA ALA A 73 8.01 -0.69 -15.00
C ALA A 73 8.24 0.17 -13.77
N ALA A 74 7.18 0.45 -13.01
CA ALA A 74 7.23 1.27 -11.81
C ALA A 74 8.10 0.64 -10.72
N TYR A 75 7.86 -0.62 -10.39
CA TYR A 75 8.60 -1.28 -9.32
C TYR A 75 10.07 -1.52 -9.64
N ARG A 76 10.39 -1.88 -10.90
CA ARG A 76 11.79 -2.02 -11.32
C ARG A 76 12.49 -0.66 -11.31
N TRP A 77 11.84 0.39 -11.80
CA TRP A 77 12.42 1.74 -11.78
C TRP A 77 12.66 2.23 -10.35
N ALA A 78 11.68 2.10 -9.46
CA ALA A 78 11.77 2.50 -8.05
C ALA A 78 12.85 1.71 -7.28
N ARG A 79 13.00 0.41 -7.52
CA ARG A 79 14.12 -0.38 -6.98
C ARG A 79 15.45 0.17 -7.44
N GLU A 80 15.57 0.47 -8.73
CA GLU A 80 16.83 0.86 -9.34
C GLU A 80 17.26 2.30 -9.04
N ILE A 81 16.32 3.21 -8.82
CA ILE A 81 16.63 4.56 -8.35
C ILE A 81 17.08 4.56 -6.88
N GLY A 82 16.77 3.50 -6.14
CA GLY A 82 17.21 3.27 -4.76
C GLY A 82 16.19 3.70 -3.71
N ALA A 83 14.89 3.61 -4.00
CA ALA A 83 13.86 3.73 -2.98
C ALA A 83 14.02 2.64 -1.91
N ASP A 84 13.68 2.96 -0.67
CA ASP A 84 13.84 2.05 0.47
C ASP A 84 12.68 1.07 0.58
N TYR A 85 11.51 1.45 0.06
CA TYR A 85 10.31 0.65 -0.02
C TYR A 85 9.58 0.83 -1.35
N LEU A 86 8.96 -0.25 -1.83
CA LEU A 86 8.00 -0.24 -2.93
C LEU A 86 6.59 -0.32 -2.34
N GLU A 87 5.76 0.67 -2.63
CA GLU A 87 4.40 0.75 -2.10
C GLU A 87 3.36 0.20 -3.08
N CYS A 88 2.32 -0.47 -2.56
CA CYS A 88 1.17 -0.89 -3.36
C CYS A 88 -0.15 -0.87 -2.57
N ASP A 89 -1.24 -0.74 -3.31
CA ASP A 89 -2.62 -0.81 -2.86
C ASP A 89 -3.22 -2.19 -3.10
N MET A 90 -3.73 -2.89 -2.09
CA MET A 90 -4.16 -4.27 -2.24
C MET A 90 -5.67 -4.44 -2.47
N GLN A 91 -5.99 -5.17 -3.54
CA GLN A 91 -7.33 -5.72 -3.80
C GLN A 91 -7.23 -7.20 -4.21
N VAL A 92 -8.34 -7.84 -4.56
CA VAL A 92 -8.36 -9.26 -4.95
C VAL A 92 -9.18 -9.52 -6.21
N SER A 93 -8.73 -10.47 -7.03
CA SER A 93 -9.51 -11.01 -8.14
C SER A 93 -10.65 -11.92 -7.64
N LYS A 94 -11.58 -12.29 -8.53
CA LYS A 94 -12.67 -13.24 -8.24
C LYS A 94 -12.15 -14.57 -7.69
N ASP A 95 -11.02 -15.05 -8.21
CA ASP A 95 -10.41 -16.34 -7.91
C ASP A 95 -9.30 -16.29 -6.86
N GLY A 96 -9.19 -15.18 -6.12
CA GLY A 96 -8.39 -15.08 -4.90
C GLY A 96 -6.94 -14.64 -5.09
N VAL A 97 -6.57 -14.09 -6.24
CA VAL A 97 -5.23 -13.53 -6.47
C VAL A 97 -5.19 -12.11 -5.90
N VAL A 98 -4.22 -11.83 -5.02
CA VAL A 98 -4.00 -10.49 -4.44
C VAL A 98 -3.30 -9.60 -5.47
N LEU A 99 -3.91 -8.45 -5.75
CA LEU A 99 -3.54 -7.49 -6.80
C LEU A 99 -3.01 -6.20 -6.18
N ALA A 100 -2.08 -5.55 -6.86
CA ALA A 100 -1.75 -4.14 -6.69
C ALA A 100 -2.70 -3.31 -7.58
N LEU A 101 -3.66 -2.63 -6.96
CA LEU A 101 -4.63 -1.76 -7.61
C LEU A 101 -5.17 -0.68 -6.63
N HIS A 102 -4.81 0.58 -6.89
CA HIS A 102 -5.27 1.72 -6.09
C HIS A 102 -6.78 2.00 -6.15
N ASP A 103 -7.33 2.14 -7.36
CA ASP A 103 -8.71 2.59 -7.54
C ASP A 103 -9.70 1.47 -7.26
N ASP A 104 -10.91 1.80 -6.78
CA ASP A 104 -12.00 0.84 -6.61
C ASP A 104 -12.38 0.09 -7.91
N ASN A 105 -12.04 0.66 -9.08
CA ASN A 105 -12.34 0.10 -10.39
C ASN A 105 -11.15 0.22 -11.36
N LEU A 106 -11.22 -0.55 -12.43
CA LEU A 106 -10.13 -0.75 -13.39
C LEU A 106 -10.07 0.29 -14.52
N LYS A 107 -10.95 1.30 -14.54
CA LYS A 107 -11.13 2.16 -15.74
C LYS A 107 -9.99 3.13 -15.99
N ARG A 108 -9.43 3.72 -14.93
CA ARG A 108 -8.42 4.79 -15.06
C ARG A 108 -7.08 4.25 -15.54
N THR A 109 -6.67 3.10 -14.99
CA THR A 109 -5.32 2.55 -15.16
C THR A 109 -5.28 1.33 -16.07
N THR A 110 -6.38 0.99 -16.74
CA THR A 110 -6.42 -0.12 -17.71
C THR A 110 -7.31 0.18 -18.90
N ASN A 111 -7.26 -0.68 -19.91
CA ASN A 111 -8.15 -0.63 -21.09
C ASN A 111 -9.44 -1.47 -20.95
N ILE A 112 -9.92 -1.74 -19.73
CA ILE A 112 -11.04 -2.67 -19.49
C ILE A 112 -12.32 -2.36 -20.27
N GLU A 113 -12.65 -1.09 -20.45
CA GLU A 113 -13.85 -0.67 -21.19
C GLU A 113 -13.77 -1.08 -22.67
N ASN A 114 -12.56 -1.15 -23.23
CA ASN A 114 -12.31 -1.60 -24.60
C ASN A 114 -12.26 -3.13 -24.71
N VAL A 115 -11.77 -3.82 -23.67
CA VAL A 115 -11.58 -5.29 -23.69
C VAL A 115 -12.88 -6.04 -23.38
N PHE A 116 -13.63 -5.61 -22.37
CA PHE A 116 -14.83 -6.33 -21.88
C PHE A 116 -16.12 -5.50 -21.92
N GLY A 117 -16.04 -4.17 -21.97
CA GLY A 117 -17.22 -3.30 -21.91
C GLY A 117 -18.03 -3.52 -20.62
N GLU A 118 -19.37 -3.48 -20.74
CA GLU A 118 -20.29 -3.58 -19.59
C GLU A 118 -20.82 -5.00 -19.32
N THR A 119 -20.47 -5.98 -20.17
CA THR A 119 -21.03 -7.34 -20.09
C THR A 119 -20.02 -8.34 -19.56
N ILE A 120 -20.50 -9.38 -18.88
CA ILE A 120 -19.65 -10.51 -18.48
C ILE A 120 -18.99 -11.13 -19.74
N PRO A 121 -17.67 -11.42 -19.71
CA PRO A 121 -16.98 -12.05 -20.83
C PRO A 121 -17.33 -13.54 -20.94
N TYR A 122 -18.55 -13.84 -21.40
CA TYR A 122 -19.21 -15.14 -21.26
C TYR A 122 -18.35 -16.33 -21.73
N GLU A 123 -17.85 -16.27 -22.97
CA GLU A 123 -17.07 -17.38 -23.55
C GLU A 123 -15.71 -17.58 -22.85
N ILE A 124 -15.08 -16.47 -22.44
CA ILE A 124 -13.79 -16.51 -21.72
C ILE A 124 -14.01 -17.13 -20.33
N ARG A 125 -15.04 -16.67 -19.60
CA ARG A 125 -15.42 -17.21 -18.29
C ARG A 125 -15.79 -18.69 -18.37
N LYS A 126 -16.52 -19.10 -19.41
CA LYS A 126 -16.90 -20.50 -19.63
C LYS A 126 -15.67 -21.36 -19.88
N ALA A 127 -14.76 -20.91 -20.74
CA ALA A 127 -13.49 -21.59 -21.00
C ALA A 127 -12.64 -21.71 -19.73
N TYR A 128 -12.59 -20.66 -18.91
CA TYR A 128 -11.94 -20.69 -17.60
C TYR A 128 -12.51 -21.78 -16.69
N TYR A 129 -13.84 -21.85 -16.54
CA TYR A 129 -14.47 -22.89 -15.70
C TYR A 129 -14.16 -24.30 -16.21
N GLN A 130 -14.16 -24.51 -17.52
CA GLN A 130 -13.77 -25.80 -18.11
C GLN A 130 -12.30 -26.15 -17.82
N LYS A 131 -11.38 -25.17 -17.91
CA LYS A 131 -9.96 -25.37 -17.59
C LYS A 131 -9.75 -25.80 -16.13
N ILE A 132 -10.54 -25.29 -15.19
CA ILE A 132 -10.45 -25.67 -13.78
C ILE A 132 -11.28 -26.93 -13.43
N GLY A 133 -11.78 -27.65 -14.44
CA GLY A 133 -12.31 -29.00 -14.32
C GLY A 133 -13.83 -29.10 -14.17
N TYR A 134 -14.60 -28.08 -14.55
CA TYR A 134 -16.05 -28.20 -14.69
C TYR A 134 -16.44 -28.76 -16.06
N SER A 135 -17.56 -29.49 -16.13
CA SER A 135 -18.12 -29.90 -17.42
C SER A 135 -18.59 -28.67 -18.23
N ALA A 136 -18.85 -28.84 -19.53
CA ALA A 136 -19.35 -27.75 -20.36
C ALA A 136 -20.70 -27.22 -19.85
N GLU A 137 -21.57 -28.10 -19.37
CA GLU A 137 -22.88 -27.77 -18.82
C GLU A 137 -22.76 -27.07 -17.46
N GLU A 138 -21.87 -27.54 -16.58
CA GLU A 138 -21.60 -26.91 -15.29
C GLU A 138 -20.98 -25.52 -15.47
N ALA A 139 -20.00 -25.38 -16.35
CA ALA A 139 -19.37 -24.11 -16.69
C ALA A 139 -20.41 -23.09 -17.21
N ASP A 140 -21.31 -23.51 -18.10
CA ASP A 140 -22.39 -22.68 -18.63
C ASP A 140 -23.35 -22.19 -17.52
N ALA A 141 -23.70 -23.09 -16.59
CA ALA A 141 -24.53 -22.76 -15.44
C ALA A 141 -23.83 -21.79 -14.48
N LEU A 142 -22.54 -21.97 -14.22
CA LEU A 142 -21.74 -21.08 -13.37
C LEU A 142 -21.60 -19.67 -13.98
N VAL A 143 -21.37 -19.56 -15.29
CA VAL A 143 -21.31 -18.24 -15.96
C VAL A 143 -22.66 -17.54 -15.88
N LYS A 144 -23.77 -18.28 -16.04
CA LYS A 144 -25.12 -17.74 -15.88
C LYS A 144 -25.40 -17.28 -14.44
N GLU A 145 -24.83 -17.95 -13.45
CA GLU A 145 -24.92 -17.50 -12.06
C GLU A 145 -24.12 -16.22 -11.83
N ASP A 146 -22.86 -16.19 -12.27
CA ASP A 146 -22.00 -15.01 -12.21
C ASP A 146 -22.63 -13.79 -12.90
N ALA A 147 -23.36 -14.01 -13.99
CA ALA A 147 -24.01 -12.94 -14.74
C ALA A 147 -25.15 -12.24 -13.96
N LYS A 148 -25.75 -12.90 -12.95
CA LYS A 148 -26.89 -12.34 -12.19
C LYS A 148 -26.49 -11.18 -11.28
N ASN A 149 -25.26 -11.19 -10.78
CA ASN A 149 -24.74 -10.18 -9.86
C ASN A 149 -23.53 -9.44 -10.43
N PHE A 150 -23.18 -9.64 -11.70
CA PHE A 150 -22.00 -9.04 -12.32
C PHE A 150 -22.04 -7.51 -12.27
N VAL A 151 -20.96 -6.92 -11.77
CA VAL A 151 -20.72 -5.47 -11.81
C VAL A 151 -19.48 -5.24 -12.66
N PRO A 152 -19.58 -4.51 -13.78
CA PRO A 152 -18.42 -4.30 -14.66
C PRO A 152 -17.36 -3.44 -13.99
N ASN A 153 -16.13 -3.61 -14.44
CA ASN A 153 -14.93 -2.83 -14.09
C ASN A 153 -14.42 -2.97 -12.65
N LEU A 154 -15.07 -3.73 -11.77
CA LEU A 154 -14.57 -4.01 -10.43
C LEU A 154 -13.72 -5.29 -10.42
N PRO A 155 -12.47 -5.27 -9.90
CA PRO A 155 -11.54 -6.40 -9.99
C PRO A 155 -12.08 -7.70 -9.40
N ALA A 156 -12.85 -7.63 -8.31
CA ALA A 156 -13.43 -8.78 -7.63
C ALA A 156 -14.42 -9.60 -8.50
N TYR A 157 -14.85 -9.07 -9.65
CA TYR A 157 -15.77 -9.72 -10.59
C TYR A 157 -15.08 -10.41 -11.77
N TYR A 158 -13.77 -10.24 -11.91
CA TYR A 158 -12.97 -10.85 -12.97
C TYR A 158 -12.02 -11.89 -12.40
N THR A 159 -11.84 -13.00 -13.11
CA THR A 159 -10.78 -13.96 -12.77
C THR A 159 -9.42 -13.34 -13.09
N TYR A 160 -8.36 -13.84 -12.48
CA TYR A 160 -7.03 -13.34 -12.80
C TYR A 160 -6.66 -13.56 -14.28
N GLU A 161 -7.14 -14.66 -14.89
CA GLU A 161 -7.00 -14.90 -16.34
C GLU A 161 -7.63 -13.79 -17.20
N GLU A 162 -8.79 -13.28 -16.82
CA GLU A 162 -9.44 -12.15 -17.49
C GLU A 162 -8.66 -10.84 -17.26
N LEU A 163 -8.20 -10.60 -16.03
CA LEU A 163 -7.42 -9.41 -15.69
C LEU A 163 -6.07 -9.34 -16.44
N MET A 164 -5.44 -10.49 -16.71
CA MET A 164 -4.22 -10.56 -17.53
C MET A 164 -4.42 -10.15 -18.99
N MET A 165 -5.66 -10.06 -19.48
CA MET A 165 -5.95 -9.59 -20.84
C MET A 165 -5.89 -8.07 -20.95
N LEU A 166 -5.89 -7.37 -19.81
CA LEU A 166 -5.87 -5.92 -19.74
C LEU A 166 -4.46 -5.38 -19.94
N ASP A 167 -4.38 -4.19 -20.50
CA ASP A 167 -3.16 -3.39 -20.59
C ASP A 167 -3.20 -2.31 -19.51
N ALA A 168 -2.22 -2.33 -18.60
CA ALA A 168 -2.06 -1.38 -17.50
C ALA A 168 -1.01 -0.28 -17.78
N GLY A 169 -0.50 -0.18 -19.02
CA GLY A 169 0.60 0.71 -19.38
C GLY A 169 0.23 1.83 -20.33
N THR A 170 -0.63 1.57 -21.33
CA THR A 170 -0.94 2.56 -22.39
C THR A 170 -1.55 3.85 -21.85
N TRP A 171 -2.44 3.78 -20.85
CA TRP A 171 -3.10 4.96 -20.28
C TRP A 171 -2.09 6.05 -19.85
N PHE A 172 -0.93 5.64 -19.32
CA PHE A 172 0.11 6.56 -18.85
C PHE A 172 0.70 7.38 -19.99
N ASN A 173 0.87 6.78 -21.18
CA ASN A 173 1.35 7.51 -22.35
C ASN A 173 0.36 8.58 -22.81
N GLU A 174 -0.93 8.37 -22.55
CA GLU A 174 -2.01 9.27 -22.95
C GLU A 174 -2.18 10.43 -21.96
N THR A 175 -1.94 10.18 -20.66
CA THR A 175 -2.11 11.17 -19.59
C THR A 175 -0.84 11.91 -19.21
N SER A 176 0.34 11.30 -19.43
CA SER A 176 1.65 11.81 -19.00
C SER A 176 2.59 12.00 -20.20
N ILE A 177 2.19 12.88 -21.12
CA ILE A 177 2.79 13.04 -22.47
C ILE A 177 4.32 13.26 -22.43
N GLU A 178 4.85 13.95 -21.43
CA GLU A 178 6.30 14.23 -21.30
C GLU A 178 7.10 12.99 -20.85
N GLN A 179 6.48 12.13 -20.05
CA GLN A 179 7.06 10.89 -19.53
C GLN A 179 6.70 9.69 -20.40
N ALA A 180 5.82 9.85 -21.37
CA ALA A 180 5.36 8.80 -22.27
C ALA A 180 6.53 8.07 -22.94
N ARG A 181 6.43 6.74 -22.98
CA ARG A 181 7.36 5.85 -23.66
C ARG A 181 6.57 4.78 -24.42
N PRO A 182 6.85 4.55 -25.73
CA PRO A 182 6.18 3.49 -26.49
C PRO A 182 6.28 2.11 -25.84
N SER A 183 7.37 1.86 -25.11
CA SER A 183 7.66 0.63 -24.37
C SER A 183 6.61 0.30 -23.30
N PHE A 184 6.00 1.30 -22.65
CA PHE A 184 4.94 1.07 -21.66
C PHE A 184 3.71 0.39 -22.28
N ALA A 185 3.40 0.71 -23.54
CA ALA A 185 2.35 0.02 -24.29
C ALA A 185 2.87 -1.30 -24.89
N SER A 186 4.03 -1.26 -25.58
CA SER A 186 4.49 -2.40 -26.39
C SER A 186 5.00 -3.59 -25.58
N GLN A 187 5.41 -3.39 -24.32
CA GLN A 187 5.87 -4.47 -23.44
C GLN A 187 4.75 -5.11 -22.62
N HIS A 188 3.49 -4.69 -22.80
CA HIS A 188 2.32 -5.17 -22.06
C HIS A 188 2.52 -5.12 -20.54
N GLN A 189 2.20 -3.97 -19.93
CA GLN A 189 2.17 -3.88 -18.47
C GLN A 189 0.93 -4.60 -17.94
N TYR A 190 1.13 -5.44 -16.92
CA TYR A 190 0.05 -6.14 -16.23
C TYR A 190 -0.33 -5.41 -14.95
N ILE A 191 -1.57 -5.63 -14.49
CA ILE A 191 -1.92 -5.40 -13.08
C ILE A 191 -1.05 -6.36 -12.26
N SER A 192 -0.11 -5.81 -11.48
CA SER A 192 0.81 -6.61 -10.68
C SER A 192 0.05 -7.35 -9.59
N THR A 193 0.52 -8.53 -9.24
CA THR A 193 0.12 -9.25 -8.02
C THR A 193 1.03 -8.88 -6.85
N LEU A 194 0.65 -9.25 -5.63
CA LEU A 194 1.55 -9.17 -4.47
C LEU A 194 2.84 -10.01 -4.69
N GLU A 195 2.73 -11.16 -5.35
CA GLU A 195 3.91 -11.98 -5.71
C GLU A 195 4.81 -11.27 -6.73
N ASP A 196 4.24 -10.55 -7.69
CA ASP A 196 5.00 -9.74 -8.65
C ASP A 196 5.81 -8.66 -7.92
N LEU A 197 5.17 -7.91 -7.00
CA LEU A 197 5.84 -6.88 -6.19
C LEU A 197 7.03 -7.45 -5.41
N VAL A 198 6.85 -8.61 -4.77
CA VAL A 198 7.91 -9.31 -4.02
C VAL A 198 9.02 -9.81 -4.95
N ALA A 199 8.69 -10.29 -6.15
CA ALA A 199 9.69 -10.68 -7.13
C ALA A 199 10.52 -9.47 -7.58
N TYR A 200 9.88 -8.34 -7.89
CA TYR A 200 10.57 -7.12 -8.30
C TYR A 200 11.49 -6.59 -7.19
N SER A 201 11.04 -6.57 -5.94
CA SER A 201 11.87 -6.13 -4.80
C SER A 201 13.11 -7.00 -4.60
N LYS A 202 13.05 -8.27 -5.01
CA LYS A 202 14.17 -9.25 -4.93
C LYS A 202 15.13 -9.21 -6.14
N GLY A 203 14.99 -8.24 -7.04
CA GLY A 203 15.87 -8.14 -8.22
C GLY A 203 15.42 -8.99 -9.41
N LYS A 204 14.16 -9.44 -9.42
CA LYS A 204 13.60 -10.23 -10.53
C LYS A 204 12.75 -9.37 -11.46
N MET A 205 12.39 -9.95 -12.60
CA MET A 205 11.41 -9.44 -13.55
C MET A 205 10.51 -10.60 -14.03
N LEU A 206 9.43 -10.27 -14.73
CA LEU A 206 8.53 -11.29 -15.29
C LEU A 206 9.29 -12.16 -16.29
N GLU A 207 9.12 -13.48 -16.19
CA GLU A 207 9.47 -14.37 -17.29
C GLU A 207 8.45 -14.17 -18.41
N ARG A 208 8.93 -13.95 -19.63
CA ARG A 208 8.08 -13.69 -20.80
C ARG A 208 8.33 -14.71 -21.89
N ASP A 209 7.26 -15.13 -22.56
CA ASP A 209 7.32 -16.05 -23.69
C ASP A 209 7.81 -15.35 -24.98
N ALA A 210 7.88 -16.10 -26.08
CA ALA A 210 8.31 -15.57 -27.38
C ALA A 210 7.35 -14.51 -27.97
N GLN A 211 6.13 -14.37 -27.42
CA GLN A 211 5.15 -13.36 -27.77
C GLN A 211 5.17 -12.16 -26.79
N GLY A 212 6.09 -12.17 -25.82
CA GLY A 212 6.22 -11.11 -24.81
C GLY A 212 5.20 -11.20 -23.68
N LYS A 213 4.40 -12.28 -23.59
CA LYS A 213 3.41 -12.46 -22.53
C LYS A 213 4.03 -13.07 -21.29
N ARG A 214 3.52 -12.74 -20.10
CA ARG A 214 3.97 -13.36 -18.84
C ARG A 214 3.77 -14.87 -18.87
N VAL A 215 4.78 -15.60 -18.43
CA VAL A 215 4.73 -17.06 -18.26
C VAL A 215 4.04 -17.38 -16.95
N PHE A 216 3.05 -18.26 -16.99
CA PHE A 216 2.40 -18.80 -15.81
C PHE A 216 1.80 -20.18 -16.10
N THR A 217 1.54 -20.94 -15.03
CA THR A 217 0.73 -22.17 -15.09
C THR A 217 -0.44 -22.02 -14.13
N MET A 218 -1.65 -22.31 -14.61
CA MET A 218 -2.84 -22.36 -13.78
C MET A 218 -2.94 -23.73 -13.09
N GLY A 219 -2.98 -23.72 -11.77
CA GLY A 219 -3.17 -24.92 -10.95
C GLY A 219 -4.61 -25.43 -10.97
N GLN A 220 -4.84 -26.55 -10.31
CA GLN A 220 -6.19 -27.05 -10.04
C GLN A 220 -6.85 -26.29 -8.89
N LYS A 221 -8.18 -26.43 -8.77
CA LYS A 221 -8.95 -25.95 -7.62
C LYS A 221 -8.31 -26.40 -6.32
N THR A 222 -8.12 -25.49 -5.38
CA THR A 222 -7.55 -25.82 -4.05
C THR A 222 -8.54 -26.57 -3.16
N GLY A 223 -9.84 -26.53 -3.51
CA GLY A 223 -10.94 -26.94 -2.64
C GLY A 223 -11.41 -25.82 -1.69
N GLU A 224 -10.64 -24.74 -1.60
CA GLU A 224 -11.02 -23.55 -0.85
C GLU A 224 -11.94 -22.66 -1.68
N LYS A 225 -12.82 -21.95 -0.99
CA LYS A 225 -13.75 -21.00 -1.58
C LYS A 225 -13.51 -19.62 -1.00
N ILE A 226 -13.61 -18.60 -1.85
CA ILE A 226 -13.58 -17.20 -1.46
C ILE A 226 -14.98 -16.62 -1.64
N LYS A 227 -15.44 -15.82 -0.67
CA LYS A 227 -16.71 -15.11 -0.75
C LYS A 227 -16.44 -13.61 -0.83
N SER A 228 -16.63 -13.03 -2.00
CA SER A 228 -16.40 -11.61 -2.29
C SER A 228 -17.67 -10.94 -2.84
N LEU A 229 -17.52 -9.73 -3.38
CA LEU A 229 -18.61 -9.00 -4.06
C LEU A 229 -19.23 -9.80 -5.21
N SER A 230 -18.44 -10.62 -5.90
CA SER A 230 -18.92 -11.45 -7.01
C SER A 230 -19.59 -12.76 -6.58
N GLY A 231 -19.80 -12.97 -5.27
CA GLY A 231 -20.38 -14.18 -4.72
C GLY A 231 -19.30 -15.15 -4.24
N THR A 232 -19.59 -16.45 -4.32
CA THR A 232 -18.65 -17.50 -3.90
C THR A 232 -17.92 -18.07 -5.11
N ALA A 233 -16.59 -18.06 -5.09
CA ALA A 233 -15.75 -18.58 -6.17
C ALA A 233 -14.71 -19.59 -5.64
N ASP A 234 -14.21 -20.45 -6.52
CA ASP A 234 -13.04 -21.29 -6.24
C ASP A 234 -11.78 -20.45 -6.15
N VAL A 235 -10.95 -20.71 -5.14
CA VAL A 235 -9.59 -20.17 -5.10
C VAL A 235 -8.72 -20.97 -6.05
N ILE A 236 -8.02 -20.26 -6.94
CA ILE A 236 -7.10 -20.87 -7.90
C ILE A 236 -5.67 -20.47 -7.55
N LYS A 237 -4.77 -21.46 -7.55
CA LYS A 237 -3.33 -21.22 -7.42
C LYS A 237 -2.70 -21.06 -8.79
N TYR A 238 -1.99 -19.96 -8.98
CA TYR A 238 -1.15 -19.72 -10.14
C TYR A 238 0.30 -19.97 -9.77
N THR A 239 1.08 -20.49 -10.70
CA THR A 239 2.55 -20.52 -10.60
C THR A 239 3.08 -19.55 -11.64
N PHE A 240 3.57 -18.40 -11.18
CA PHE A 240 4.11 -17.34 -12.04
C PHE A 240 5.60 -17.56 -12.33
N GLY A 241 6.01 -17.30 -13.56
CA GLY A 241 7.40 -17.35 -13.99
C GLY A 241 8.11 -16.02 -13.73
N TYR A 242 9.29 -16.09 -13.12
CA TYR A 242 10.17 -14.94 -12.87
C TYR A 242 11.61 -15.30 -13.22
N VAL A 243 12.33 -14.36 -13.82
CA VAL A 243 13.76 -14.46 -14.11
C VAL A 243 14.52 -13.37 -13.38
N ASP A 244 15.81 -13.59 -13.14
CA ASP A 244 16.67 -12.54 -12.59
C ASP A 244 16.73 -11.37 -13.58
N ASP A 245 16.56 -10.14 -13.09
CA ASP A 245 16.60 -8.96 -13.94
C ASP A 245 18.05 -8.69 -14.35
N PRO A 246 18.41 -8.79 -15.65
CA PRO A 246 19.79 -8.56 -16.09
C PRO A 246 20.25 -7.10 -15.90
N LYS A 247 19.35 -6.21 -15.51
CA LYS A 247 19.60 -4.79 -15.23
C LYS A 247 19.58 -4.46 -13.73
N ASP A 248 19.42 -5.47 -12.87
CA ASP A 248 19.48 -5.31 -11.41
C ASP A 248 20.83 -4.74 -10.97
N THR A 249 20.82 -3.72 -10.11
CA THR A 249 22.04 -3.16 -9.51
C THR A 249 22.24 -3.52 -8.05
N GLY A 250 21.43 -4.43 -7.51
CA GLY A 250 21.61 -5.00 -6.17
C GLY A 250 20.81 -4.31 -5.06
N ASN A 251 19.92 -3.37 -5.38
CA ASN A 251 18.98 -2.83 -4.39
C ASN A 251 17.91 -3.87 -4.04
N ARG A 252 17.60 -4.02 -2.76
CA ARG A 252 16.59 -4.92 -2.20
C ARG A 252 15.66 -4.14 -1.27
N PRO A 253 14.74 -3.32 -1.83
CA PRO A 253 13.76 -2.58 -1.05
C PRO A 253 12.81 -3.52 -0.31
N GLY A 254 12.24 -3.03 0.79
CA GLY A 254 11.08 -3.65 1.41
C GLY A 254 9.81 -3.37 0.60
N ILE A 255 8.69 -3.92 1.05
CA ILE A 255 7.36 -3.62 0.50
C ILE A 255 6.51 -2.90 1.54
N TYR A 256 5.65 -2.00 1.07
CA TYR A 256 4.75 -1.21 1.90
C TYR A 256 3.33 -1.36 1.34
N ILE A 257 2.47 -2.14 1.99
CA ILE A 257 1.23 -2.60 1.39
C ILE A 257 0.00 -2.01 2.08
N GLU A 258 -0.90 -1.41 1.32
CA GLU A 258 -2.16 -0.81 1.81
C GLU A 258 -3.32 -1.80 1.71
N PHE A 259 -4.02 -1.99 2.83
CA PHE A 259 -5.37 -2.57 2.82
C PHE A 259 -6.39 -1.46 2.53
N LYS A 260 -7.11 -1.60 1.40
CA LYS A 260 -8.24 -0.73 1.06
C LYS A 260 -9.44 -1.00 1.98
N GLU A 261 -10.50 -0.24 1.78
CA GLU A 261 -11.72 -0.40 2.56
C GLU A 261 -12.27 -1.85 2.50
N PRO A 262 -12.62 -2.46 3.64
CA PRO A 262 -13.02 -3.87 3.71
C PRO A 262 -14.23 -4.25 2.86
N TRP A 263 -15.07 -3.30 2.46
CA TRP A 263 -16.23 -3.57 1.59
C TRP A 263 -15.85 -3.83 0.13
N LEU A 264 -14.65 -3.43 -0.32
CA LEU A 264 -14.12 -3.74 -1.65
C LEU A 264 -13.63 -5.19 -1.75
N ASN A 265 -13.30 -5.79 -0.60
CA ASN A 265 -12.61 -7.06 -0.49
C ASN A 265 -13.45 -8.11 0.26
N PRO A 266 -13.15 -9.41 0.11
CA PRO A 266 -13.84 -10.46 0.85
C PRO A 266 -13.59 -10.35 2.36
N THR A 267 -14.53 -10.86 3.15
CA THR A 267 -14.28 -11.08 4.58
C THR A 267 -13.07 -12.02 4.76
N GLY A 268 -12.10 -11.62 5.60
CA GLY A 268 -10.85 -12.37 5.81
C GLY A 268 -9.74 -12.01 4.81
N PHE A 269 -9.85 -10.89 4.08
CA PHE A 269 -8.79 -10.44 3.16
C PHE A 269 -7.44 -10.26 3.86
N GLU A 270 -7.42 -9.74 5.09
CA GLU A 270 -6.22 -9.61 5.90
C GLU A 270 -5.54 -10.98 6.18
N GLU A 271 -6.34 -12.03 6.38
CA GLU A 271 -5.84 -13.41 6.54
C GLU A 271 -5.26 -13.96 5.22
N ILE A 272 -5.90 -13.63 4.08
CA ILE A 272 -5.40 -14.02 2.75
C ILE A 272 -4.02 -13.39 2.52
N VAL A 273 -3.87 -12.09 2.80
CA VAL A 273 -2.59 -11.39 2.68
C VAL A 273 -1.56 -11.96 3.66
N TYR A 274 -1.95 -12.24 4.92
CA TYR A 274 -1.06 -12.89 5.88
C TYR A 274 -0.48 -14.20 5.33
N LYS A 275 -1.34 -15.07 4.80
CA LYS A 275 -0.94 -16.38 4.24
C LYS A 275 -0.07 -16.22 3.02
N GLU A 276 -0.36 -15.23 2.19
CA GLU A 276 0.40 -14.96 0.98
C GLU A 276 1.81 -14.42 1.32
N LEU A 277 1.93 -13.51 2.27
CA LEU A 277 3.23 -13.05 2.77
C LEU A 277 4.03 -14.20 3.39
N ASP A 278 3.40 -15.13 4.10
CA ASP A 278 4.07 -16.31 4.64
C ASP A 278 4.58 -17.24 3.52
N ARG A 279 3.72 -17.53 2.53
CA ARG A 279 4.12 -18.32 1.35
C ARG A 279 5.32 -17.71 0.62
N LEU A 280 5.39 -16.39 0.54
CA LEU A 280 6.42 -15.63 -0.15
C LEU A 280 7.71 -15.39 0.67
N GLY A 281 7.74 -15.84 1.93
CA GLY A 281 8.87 -15.65 2.85
C GLY A 281 9.04 -14.21 3.34
N MET A 282 7.94 -13.45 3.32
CA MET A 282 7.91 -12.03 3.67
C MET A 282 7.31 -11.78 5.07
N ASN A 283 6.62 -12.77 5.65
CA ASN A 283 6.02 -12.64 6.98
C ASN A 283 7.05 -12.89 8.10
N ILE A 284 7.47 -11.84 8.80
CA ILE A 284 8.49 -11.93 9.85
C ILE A 284 8.01 -12.64 11.13
N ILE A 285 6.70 -12.91 11.27
CA ILE A 285 6.16 -13.68 12.39
C ILE A 285 6.62 -15.14 12.31
N THR A 286 6.63 -15.69 11.09
CA THR A 286 7.02 -17.07 10.81
C THR A 286 8.45 -17.18 10.31
N GLN A 287 8.95 -16.14 9.64
CA GLN A 287 10.25 -16.12 8.97
C GLN A 287 11.03 -14.82 9.29
N PRO A 288 11.48 -14.65 10.55
CA PRO A 288 12.23 -13.47 10.95
C PRO A 288 13.63 -13.45 10.34
N GLU A 289 14.16 -12.25 10.16
CA GLU A 289 15.55 -11.99 9.81
C GLU A 289 16.39 -11.70 11.06
N PRO A 290 17.72 -11.91 11.00
CA PRO A 290 18.62 -11.42 12.03
C PRO A 290 18.47 -9.91 12.26
N GLU A 291 18.28 -9.49 13.51
CA GLU A 291 18.14 -8.06 13.89
C GLU A 291 19.40 -7.24 13.56
N SER A 292 20.54 -7.90 13.37
CA SER A 292 21.80 -7.28 12.96
C SER A 292 21.89 -6.94 11.47
N ASN A 293 20.93 -7.40 10.64
CA ASN A 293 20.98 -7.16 9.21
C ASN A 293 20.85 -5.65 8.93
N PRO A 294 21.82 -5.05 8.22
CA PRO A 294 21.80 -3.61 7.99
C PRO A 294 20.76 -3.24 6.92
N PHE A 295 20.18 -2.05 7.04
CA PHE A 295 19.26 -1.50 6.03
C PHE A 295 19.95 -1.17 4.71
N TYR A 296 21.27 -1.02 4.71
CA TYR A 296 22.08 -0.76 3.52
C TYR A 296 23.35 -1.60 3.51
N VAL A 297 23.73 -2.12 2.35
CA VAL A 297 24.95 -2.91 2.14
C VAL A 297 25.67 -2.35 0.91
N ASN A 298 26.93 -1.94 1.05
CA ASN A 298 27.73 -1.38 -0.05
C ASN A 298 27.04 -0.23 -0.82
N GLY A 299 26.35 0.67 -0.10
CA GLY A 299 25.60 1.79 -0.71
C GLY A 299 24.25 1.40 -1.30
N LYS A 300 23.84 0.13 -1.26
CA LYS A 300 22.58 -0.38 -1.81
C LYS A 300 21.55 -0.62 -0.73
N VAL A 301 20.28 -0.39 -1.07
CA VAL A 301 19.13 -0.67 -0.20
C VAL A 301 19.08 -2.16 0.11
N ASN A 302 18.81 -2.54 1.36
CA ASN A 302 18.76 -3.92 1.83
C ASN A 302 17.58 -4.18 2.80
N THR A 303 16.63 -3.26 2.89
CA THR A 303 15.44 -3.34 3.77
C THR A 303 14.61 -4.61 3.55
N GLY A 304 14.54 -5.13 2.31
CA GLY A 304 13.88 -6.40 2.00
C GLY A 304 14.48 -7.64 2.68
N ASN A 305 15.69 -7.52 3.22
CA ASN A 305 16.40 -8.59 3.94
C ASN A 305 16.51 -8.30 5.45
N THR A 306 15.69 -7.40 6.01
CA THR A 306 15.60 -7.13 7.45
C THR A 306 14.22 -7.49 8.00
N ASN A 307 14.01 -7.34 9.31
CA ASN A 307 12.66 -7.44 9.88
C ASN A 307 11.73 -6.30 9.45
N GLY A 308 12.26 -5.27 8.77
CA GLY A 308 11.48 -4.19 8.17
C GLY A 308 11.03 -4.50 6.74
N LYS A 309 11.22 -5.73 6.23
CA LYS A 309 10.92 -6.09 4.84
C LYS A 309 9.47 -5.88 4.39
N VAL A 310 8.53 -5.80 5.33
CA VAL A 310 7.12 -5.51 5.09
C VAL A 310 6.65 -4.44 6.06
N ILE A 311 5.95 -3.43 5.54
CA ILE A 311 5.15 -2.50 6.33
C ILE A 311 3.71 -2.59 5.83
N LEU A 312 2.76 -2.64 6.75
CA LEU A 312 1.33 -2.66 6.46
C LEU A 312 0.76 -1.24 6.61
N GLN A 313 -0.27 -0.88 5.86
CA GLN A 313 -1.05 0.33 6.11
C GLN A 313 -2.53 0.20 5.81
N THR A 314 -3.32 1.10 6.37
CA THR A 314 -4.73 1.29 6.00
C THR A 314 -5.26 2.62 6.51
N PHE A 315 -6.26 3.17 5.85
CA PHE A 315 -7.18 4.17 6.41
C PHE A 315 -8.29 3.55 7.26
N SER A 316 -8.63 2.28 6.98
CA SER A 316 -9.84 1.67 7.50
C SER A 316 -9.67 1.22 8.95
N LEU A 317 -10.51 1.73 9.86
CA LEU A 317 -10.50 1.27 11.24
C LEU A 317 -10.81 -0.22 11.35
N GLU A 318 -11.73 -0.73 10.52
CA GLU A 318 -12.07 -2.14 10.51
C GLU A 318 -10.88 -3.00 10.05
N SER A 319 -10.17 -2.59 9.00
CA SER A 319 -8.97 -3.29 8.56
C SER A 319 -7.85 -3.19 9.61
N LEU A 320 -7.68 -2.03 10.25
CA LEU A 320 -6.71 -1.85 11.34
C LEU A 320 -6.95 -2.85 12.49
N VAL A 321 -8.21 -3.07 12.89
CA VAL A 321 -8.54 -4.08 13.90
C VAL A 321 -8.17 -5.49 13.43
N ARG A 322 -8.54 -5.86 12.21
CA ARG A 322 -8.27 -7.21 11.67
C ARG A 322 -6.78 -7.47 11.47
N VAL A 323 -6.03 -6.47 11.01
CA VAL A 323 -4.56 -6.53 10.94
C VAL A 323 -3.98 -6.75 12.34
N ALA A 324 -4.48 -6.05 13.36
CA ALA A 324 -4.03 -6.28 14.74
C ALA A 324 -4.35 -7.70 15.23
N GLU A 325 -5.47 -8.30 14.83
CA GLU A 325 -5.85 -9.68 15.16
C GLU A 325 -4.93 -10.72 14.51
N HIS A 326 -4.57 -10.52 13.22
CA HIS A 326 -3.75 -11.48 12.47
C HIS A 326 -2.25 -11.31 12.67
N PHE A 327 -1.76 -10.06 12.76
CA PHE A 327 -0.33 -9.75 12.83
C PHE A 327 0.13 -9.41 14.25
N GLU A 328 -0.79 -9.18 15.19
CA GLU A 328 -0.51 -9.01 16.62
C GLU A 328 0.50 -7.88 16.95
N GLY A 329 0.65 -6.90 16.05
CA GLY A 329 1.66 -5.84 16.19
C GLY A 329 3.11 -6.30 16.00
N LYS A 330 3.34 -7.48 15.42
CA LYS A 330 4.69 -8.05 15.17
C LYS A 330 5.28 -7.64 13.83
N VAL A 331 4.46 -7.07 12.94
CA VAL A 331 4.87 -6.47 11.66
C VAL A 331 4.64 -4.96 11.75
N PRO A 332 5.57 -4.12 11.24
CA PRO A 332 5.38 -2.68 11.23
C PRO A 332 4.06 -2.29 10.53
N MET A 333 3.31 -1.37 11.13
CA MET A 333 1.94 -1.01 10.72
C MET A 333 1.75 0.49 10.79
N CYS A 334 1.21 1.09 9.75
CA CYS A 334 0.95 2.52 9.63
C CYS A 334 -0.54 2.79 9.54
N PHE A 335 -1.05 3.65 10.42
CA PHE A 335 -2.43 4.10 10.36
C PHE A 335 -2.50 5.41 9.58
N LEU A 336 -3.16 5.39 8.43
CA LEU A 336 -3.25 6.53 7.52
C LEU A 336 -4.34 7.49 7.97
N LEU A 337 -4.06 8.80 7.87
CA LEU A 337 -5.01 9.85 8.22
C LEU A 337 -5.35 10.71 7.01
N TRP A 338 -6.64 10.91 6.80
CA TRP A 338 -7.21 11.84 5.83
C TRP A 338 -8.18 12.79 6.53
N LYS A 339 -8.35 14.01 6.01
CA LYS A 339 -9.33 14.97 6.53
C LYS A 339 -10.52 15.06 5.59
N GLY A 340 -11.71 14.78 6.12
CA GLY A 340 -12.93 14.73 5.34
C GLY A 340 -14.13 14.32 6.17
N THR A 341 -15.13 13.76 5.48
CA THR A 341 -16.41 13.34 6.07
C THR A 341 -16.68 11.84 5.89
N GLY A 342 -15.71 11.09 5.36
CA GLY A 342 -15.74 9.64 5.33
C GLY A 342 -15.78 9.05 6.73
N ALA A 343 -16.20 7.78 6.84
CA ALA A 343 -16.37 7.13 8.14
C ALA A 343 -15.07 7.01 8.95
N THR A 344 -13.93 7.04 8.27
CA THR A 344 -12.58 6.86 8.80
C THR A 344 -11.76 8.15 8.72
N ASP A 345 -12.36 9.24 8.22
CA ASP A 345 -11.70 10.54 8.09
C ASP A 345 -11.65 11.28 9.43
N ILE A 346 -10.58 12.04 9.63
CA ILE A 346 -10.51 13.03 10.69
C ILE A 346 -11.47 14.17 10.35
N THR A 347 -12.51 14.32 11.16
CA THR A 347 -13.46 15.45 11.03
C THR A 347 -12.94 16.69 11.76
N TYR A 348 -12.36 16.49 12.94
CA TYR A 348 -11.79 17.54 13.79
C TYR A 348 -10.29 17.29 13.95
N ASP A 349 -9.49 18.20 13.41
CA ASP A 349 -8.03 18.16 13.46
C ASP A 349 -7.46 19.11 14.52
N ASP A 350 -8.21 19.32 15.61
CA ASP A 350 -7.69 19.93 16.83
C ASP A 350 -6.87 18.90 17.65
N PRO A 351 -6.16 19.30 18.73
CA PRO A 351 -5.34 18.37 19.49
C PRO A 351 -6.11 17.16 20.03
N LEU A 352 -7.38 17.31 20.43
CA LEU A 352 -8.17 16.21 20.99
C LEU A 352 -8.58 15.21 19.90
N GLY A 353 -9.07 15.73 18.78
CA GLY A 353 -9.44 14.91 17.62
C GLY A 353 -8.22 14.14 17.08
N TYR A 354 -7.08 14.81 16.92
CA TYR A 354 -5.85 14.18 16.43
C TYR A 354 -5.29 13.12 17.39
N ALA A 355 -5.25 13.44 18.70
CA ALA A 355 -4.83 12.48 19.72
C ALA A 355 -5.74 11.24 19.77
N SER A 356 -7.04 11.38 19.51
CA SER A 356 -7.96 10.23 19.50
C SER A 356 -7.59 9.19 18.43
N PHE A 357 -7.13 9.63 17.25
CA PHE A 357 -6.66 8.73 16.18
C PHE A 357 -5.30 8.11 16.49
N ILE A 358 -4.39 8.87 17.12
CA ILE A 358 -3.14 8.31 17.65
C ILE A 358 -3.45 7.18 18.64
N ASN A 359 -4.34 7.42 19.60
CA ASN A 359 -4.73 6.43 20.61
C ASN A 359 -5.40 5.20 19.99
N LEU A 360 -6.23 5.38 18.96
CA LEU A 360 -6.75 4.25 18.17
C LEU A 360 -5.63 3.45 17.50
N GLY A 361 -4.64 4.13 16.92
CA GLY A 361 -3.44 3.51 16.36
C GLY A 361 -2.70 2.67 17.39
N VAL A 362 -2.37 3.23 18.56
CA VAL A 362 -1.69 2.50 19.65
C VAL A 362 -2.52 1.31 20.13
N LYS A 363 -3.82 1.51 20.36
CA LYS A 363 -4.75 0.46 20.80
C LYS A 363 -4.76 -0.73 19.84
N TYR A 364 -4.79 -0.46 18.53
CA TYR A 364 -4.81 -1.46 17.48
C TYR A 364 -3.44 -1.68 16.82
N LYS A 365 -2.37 -1.50 17.60
CA LYS A 365 -1.02 -1.97 17.28
C LYS A 365 -0.36 -1.35 16.04
N ALA A 366 -0.76 -0.12 15.67
CA ALA A 366 -0.01 0.69 14.73
C ALA A 366 1.28 1.21 15.38
N HIS A 367 2.31 1.36 14.55
CA HIS A 367 3.65 1.85 14.89
C HIS A 367 3.89 3.24 14.32
N PHE A 368 3.20 3.55 13.22
CA PHE A 368 3.32 4.79 12.47
C PHE A 368 1.97 5.45 12.29
N ILE A 369 2.00 6.77 12.18
CA ILE A 369 0.89 7.56 11.63
C ILE A 369 1.34 8.06 10.26
N GLY A 370 0.50 7.90 9.25
CA GLY A 370 0.76 8.43 7.91
C GLY A 370 -0.23 9.53 7.59
N PRO A 371 0.08 10.81 7.87
CA PRO A 371 -0.83 11.91 7.59
C PRO A 371 -0.65 12.46 6.17
N CYS A 372 -1.73 12.97 5.58
CA CYS A 372 -1.64 13.77 4.35
C CYS A 372 -0.95 15.12 4.57
N ILE A 373 -0.22 15.58 3.55
CA ILE A 373 0.46 16.87 3.50
C ILE A 373 -0.18 17.79 2.46
N ALA A 374 -0.25 19.09 2.76
CA ALA A 374 -0.76 20.09 1.84
C ALA A 374 0.33 20.68 0.94
N GLY A 375 -0.09 21.21 -0.21
CA GLY A 375 0.76 21.94 -1.15
C GLY A 375 0.68 21.38 -2.56
N ALA A 376 0.93 22.25 -3.55
CA ALA A 376 0.94 21.88 -4.96
C ALA A 376 1.95 20.74 -5.25
N PRO A 377 1.69 19.90 -6.26
CA PRO A 377 0.56 19.94 -7.21
C PRO A 377 -0.75 19.42 -6.62
N ASN A 378 -0.70 18.74 -5.48
CA ASN A 378 -1.89 18.21 -4.83
C ASN A 378 -2.70 19.34 -4.16
N ASN A 379 -3.98 19.07 -3.93
CA ASN A 379 -4.87 19.95 -3.16
C ASN A 379 -5.35 19.23 -1.90
N TYR A 380 -4.44 18.48 -1.27
CA TYR A 380 -4.72 17.72 -0.06
C TYR A 380 -4.86 18.65 1.14
N PRO A 381 -5.65 18.25 2.15
CA PRO A 381 -5.65 18.93 3.43
C PRO A 381 -4.30 18.77 4.13
N GLU A 382 -4.08 19.59 5.15
CA GLU A 382 -2.88 19.51 5.98
C GLU A 382 -3.19 18.75 7.27
N LEU A 383 -2.52 17.61 7.48
CA LEU A 383 -2.55 16.85 8.73
C LEU A 383 -1.16 16.59 9.31
N ASN A 384 -0.14 17.30 8.83
CA ASN A 384 1.25 17.16 9.27
C ASN A 384 1.87 18.47 9.77
N GLN A 385 1.10 19.26 10.52
CA GLN A 385 1.62 20.44 11.21
C GLN A 385 2.67 20.04 12.27
N PRO A 386 3.59 20.94 12.65
CA PRO A 386 4.63 20.63 13.65
C PRO A 386 4.09 20.13 15.00
N TRP A 387 2.91 20.60 15.42
CA TRP A 387 2.28 20.12 16.66
C TRP A 387 1.64 18.74 16.51
N GLN A 388 1.25 18.33 15.30
CA GLN A 388 0.72 17.00 14.99
C GLN A 388 1.85 15.97 14.99
N ASP A 389 2.95 16.28 14.30
CA ASP A 389 4.20 15.51 14.35
C ASP A 389 4.67 15.30 15.80
N TYR A 390 4.66 16.37 16.61
CA TYR A 390 4.97 16.28 18.03
C TYR A 390 4.07 15.30 18.81
N LEU A 391 2.76 15.29 18.57
CA LEU A 391 1.87 14.34 19.24
C LEU A 391 2.17 12.89 18.83
N ILE A 392 2.48 12.65 17.55
CA ILE A 392 2.88 11.33 17.04
C ILE A 392 4.12 10.83 17.79
N HIS A 393 5.19 11.65 17.86
CA HIS A 393 6.41 11.26 18.57
C HIS A 393 6.21 11.17 20.08
N LYS A 394 5.36 12.01 20.67
CA LYS A 394 5.03 11.94 22.10
C LYS A 394 4.39 10.61 22.47
N ALA A 395 3.58 10.01 21.60
CA ALA A 395 3.05 8.66 21.74
C ALA A 395 4.10 7.55 21.51
N GLY A 396 5.33 7.89 21.14
CA GLY A 396 6.38 6.94 20.77
C GLY A 396 6.19 6.35 19.37
N MET A 397 5.27 6.87 18.57
CA MET A 397 5.08 6.48 17.16
C MET A 397 6.06 7.24 16.26
N LYS A 398 6.17 6.83 15.00
CA LYS A 398 6.92 7.53 13.93
C LYS A 398 5.96 8.05 12.85
N ASN A 399 6.37 9.09 12.14
CA ASN A 399 5.52 9.87 11.23
C ASN A 399 5.89 9.60 9.76
N HIS A 400 4.98 9.03 8.97
CA HIS A 400 5.19 8.64 7.57
C HIS A 400 4.27 9.43 6.62
N PRO A 401 4.46 10.76 6.45
CA PRO A 401 3.57 11.59 5.66
C PRO A 401 3.55 11.29 4.15
N TYR A 402 2.42 11.61 3.51
CA TYR A 402 2.20 11.45 2.07
C TYR A 402 1.46 12.66 1.46
N THR A 403 1.63 13.04 0.19
CA THR A 403 2.61 12.57 -0.79
C THR A 403 3.47 13.75 -1.24
N PHE A 404 4.79 13.57 -1.19
CA PHE A 404 5.77 14.59 -1.56
C PHE A 404 6.06 14.54 -3.05
N ASP A 405 5.78 15.64 -3.75
CA ASP A 405 5.92 15.74 -5.21
C ASP A 405 6.76 16.96 -5.63
N THR A 406 7.14 17.82 -4.69
CA THR A 406 7.92 19.03 -4.98
C THR A 406 9.05 19.27 -3.98
N TYR A 407 10.09 19.97 -4.44
CA TYR A 407 11.14 20.50 -3.57
C TYR A 407 10.60 21.45 -2.50
N ASP A 408 9.54 22.21 -2.77
CA ASP A 408 8.92 23.10 -1.79
C ASP A 408 8.28 22.31 -0.65
N GLN A 409 7.55 21.23 -0.95
CA GLN A 409 7.05 20.32 0.09
C GLN A 409 8.21 19.72 0.89
N MET A 410 9.27 19.22 0.24
CA MET A 410 10.46 18.73 0.93
C MET A 410 11.08 19.81 1.84
N ALA A 411 11.30 21.02 1.33
CA ALA A 411 11.86 22.15 2.06
C ALA A 411 11.03 22.52 3.30
N LYS A 412 9.69 22.52 3.17
CA LYS A 412 8.75 22.77 4.26
C LYS A 412 8.93 21.80 5.42
N TYR A 413 8.82 20.50 5.15
CA TYR A 413 8.75 19.50 6.20
C TYR A 413 10.13 19.11 6.74
N PHE A 414 11.21 19.34 5.99
CA PHE A 414 12.59 19.21 6.48
C PHE A 414 13.12 20.49 7.15
N GLY A 415 12.32 21.56 7.27
CA GLY A 415 12.66 22.74 8.07
C GLY A 415 13.63 23.72 7.43
N GLN A 416 13.69 23.80 6.10
CA GLN A 416 14.51 24.81 5.40
C GLN A 416 13.95 26.24 5.54
N TYR A 417 12.67 26.37 5.87
CA TYR A 417 12.05 27.62 6.26
C TYR A 417 11.15 27.39 7.47
N ASN A 418 10.84 28.47 8.19
CA ASN A 418 10.02 28.44 9.39
C ASN A 418 8.60 28.00 9.04
N PHE A 419 8.33 26.70 9.17
CA PHE A 419 7.02 26.11 9.08
C PHE A 419 6.46 25.92 10.49
N GLY A 420 5.34 26.59 10.78
CA GLY A 420 4.77 26.68 12.12
C GLY A 420 5.49 27.68 13.03
N VAL A 421 5.21 27.58 14.33
CA VAL A 421 5.78 28.46 15.36
C VAL A 421 6.58 27.60 16.32
N GLU A 422 7.89 27.80 16.42
CA GLU A 422 8.68 27.15 17.47
C GLU A 422 8.27 27.73 18.84
N ILE A 423 7.81 26.88 19.74
CA ILE A 423 7.44 27.25 21.11
C ILE A 423 8.31 26.42 22.06
N ASP A 424 9.20 27.09 22.79
CA ASP A 424 10.09 26.50 23.79
C ASP A 424 10.90 25.28 23.28
N GLY A 425 11.27 25.28 21.99
CA GLY A 425 12.01 24.18 21.37
C GLY A 425 11.22 22.87 21.22
N LYS A 426 9.89 22.91 21.37
CA LYS A 426 9.01 21.73 21.33
C LYS A 426 8.89 21.11 19.93
N TYR A 427 8.88 21.94 18.89
CA TYR A 427 8.64 21.52 17.51
C TYR A 427 9.90 21.66 16.70
N LYS A 428 10.53 20.54 16.33
CA LYS A 428 11.81 20.53 15.60
C LYS A 428 11.68 19.70 14.34
N ALA A 429 11.98 20.33 13.21
CA ALA A 429 12.11 19.63 11.94
C ALA A 429 13.30 18.63 11.99
N PRO A 430 13.27 17.56 11.18
CA PRO A 430 12.26 17.26 10.16
C PRO A 430 10.96 16.72 10.78
N TYR A 431 9.82 17.11 10.23
CA TYR A 431 8.47 16.68 10.67
C TYR A 431 8.04 15.40 9.96
N LEU A 432 8.94 14.41 9.95
CA LEU A 432 8.77 13.08 9.34
C LEU A 432 9.88 12.11 9.77
N ASP A 433 9.58 10.82 9.69
CA ASP A 433 10.52 9.70 9.87
C ASP A 433 10.61 8.80 8.62
N ALA A 434 9.69 8.95 7.67
CA ALA A 434 9.73 8.42 6.31
C ALA A 434 8.84 9.30 5.41
N LEU A 435 8.90 9.12 4.09
CA LEU A 435 7.99 9.83 3.19
C LEU A 435 7.53 8.98 2.02
N PHE A 436 6.27 9.16 1.64
CA PHE A 436 5.75 8.69 0.36
C PHE A 436 5.95 9.76 -0.71
N THR A 437 6.41 9.35 -1.89
CA THR A 437 6.66 10.27 -2.99
C THR A 437 6.36 9.62 -4.34
N ASN A 438 5.77 10.39 -5.27
CA ASN A 438 5.68 9.98 -6.67
C ASN A 438 7.00 10.22 -7.43
N HIS A 439 7.94 10.96 -6.83
CA HIS A 439 9.22 11.41 -7.37
C HIS A 439 10.39 10.92 -6.51
N SER A 440 10.61 9.61 -6.46
CA SER A 440 11.67 9.04 -5.62
C SER A 440 13.06 9.56 -5.98
N ASP A 441 13.34 9.87 -7.26
CA ASP A 441 14.57 10.53 -7.69
C ASP A 441 14.71 11.93 -7.06
N MET A 442 13.66 12.75 -7.11
CA MET A 442 13.67 14.10 -6.54
C MET A 442 13.90 14.05 -5.03
N SER A 443 13.15 13.21 -4.32
CA SER A 443 13.24 13.11 -2.86
C SER A 443 14.60 12.58 -2.41
N ILE A 444 15.14 11.55 -3.08
CA ILE A 444 16.48 11.04 -2.79
C ILE A 444 17.53 12.12 -3.09
N ASN A 445 17.44 12.82 -4.21
CA ASN A 445 18.37 13.91 -4.55
C ASN A 445 18.33 15.03 -3.52
N TYR A 446 17.13 15.46 -3.11
CA TYR A 446 16.98 16.44 -2.05
C TYR A 446 17.67 15.98 -0.76
N MET A 447 17.40 14.75 -0.33
CA MET A 447 17.98 14.22 0.90
C MET A 447 19.49 14.09 0.82
N ILE A 448 20.07 13.72 -0.32
CA ILE A 448 21.52 13.71 -0.52
C ILE A 448 22.08 15.13 -0.42
N THR A 449 21.52 16.07 -1.19
CA THR A 449 22.03 17.46 -1.27
C THR A 449 21.89 18.23 0.04
N GLN A 450 20.89 17.91 0.85
CA GLN A 450 20.66 18.51 2.17
C GLN A 450 21.31 17.71 3.32
N GLY A 451 21.97 16.59 3.01
CA GLY A 451 22.66 15.77 4.01
C GLY A 451 21.73 15.01 4.95
N TRP A 452 20.55 14.61 4.49
CA TRP A 452 19.64 13.68 5.20
C TRP A 452 19.89 12.21 4.83
N ARG A 453 20.33 11.92 3.59
CA ARG A 453 20.73 10.58 3.16
C ARG A 453 22.26 10.46 3.19
N LYS A 454 22.78 9.63 4.10
CA LYS A 454 24.22 9.45 4.36
C LYS A 454 24.63 7.98 4.35
N SER A 455 25.94 7.74 4.25
CA SER A 455 26.53 6.41 4.43
C SER A 455 25.96 5.71 5.69
N PRO A 456 25.56 4.42 5.60
CA PRO A 456 25.86 3.47 4.52
C PRO A 456 24.91 3.51 3.31
N ALA A 457 23.91 4.39 3.27
CA ALA A 457 23.09 4.61 2.07
C ALA A 457 23.92 5.29 0.96
N SER A 458 23.50 5.14 -0.30
CA SER A 458 24.14 5.86 -1.41
C SER A 458 24.01 7.37 -1.23
N GLU A 459 25.15 8.07 -1.34
CA GLU A 459 25.25 9.53 -1.36
C GLU A 459 25.35 10.07 -2.79
N THR A 460 25.06 9.22 -3.78
CA THR A 460 24.97 9.58 -5.21
C THR A 460 23.66 9.08 -5.78
N LEU A 461 23.15 9.80 -6.80
CA LEU A 461 21.94 9.44 -7.51
C LEU A 461 22.23 9.29 -9.00
N VAL A 462 21.73 8.20 -9.59
CA VAL A 462 21.74 8.01 -11.04
C VAL A 462 20.60 8.82 -11.65
N ASP A 463 20.82 9.42 -12.81
CA ASP A 463 19.77 10.13 -13.53
C ASP A 463 18.55 9.22 -13.82
N ALA A 464 17.36 9.73 -13.53
CA ALA A 464 16.10 9.00 -13.66
C ALA A 464 15.85 8.43 -15.06
N LYS A 465 16.22 9.17 -16.11
CA LYS A 465 16.05 8.74 -17.50
C LYS A 465 17.05 7.67 -17.88
N VAL A 466 18.28 7.76 -17.36
CA VAL A 466 19.30 6.71 -17.54
C VAL A 466 18.84 5.39 -16.91
N VAL A 467 18.14 5.44 -15.77
CA VAL A 467 17.53 4.24 -15.17
C VAL A 467 16.46 3.64 -16.09
N LEU A 468 15.55 4.46 -16.65
CA LEU A 468 14.53 4.00 -17.61
C LEU A 468 15.15 3.36 -18.85
N GLU A 469 16.08 4.06 -19.51
CA GLU A 469 16.75 3.59 -20.72
C GLU A 469 17.49 2.26 -20.47
N ARG A 470 18.14 2.12 -19.32
CA ARG A 470 18.83 0.89 -18.92
C ARG A 470 17.86 -0.29 -18.75
N LEU A 471 16.69 -0.03 -18.14
CA LEU A 471 15.63 -1.02 -17.95
C LEU A 471 14.90 -1.37 -19.25
N GLY A 472 15.10 -0.58 -20.31
CA GLY A 472 14.53 -0.80 -21.63
C GLY A 472 13.23 -0.04 -21.87
N TYR A 473 13.01 1.08 -21.16
CA TYR A 473 11.83 1.93 -21.31
C TYR A 473 12.07 3.17 -22.16
#